data_AF-A0A2G5U8M7-F1
#
_entry.id   AF-A0A2G5U8M7-F1
#
_cell.length_a   1.000
_cell.length_b   1.000
_cell.length_c   1.000
_cell.angle_alpha   90.00
_cell.angle_beta   90.00
_cell.angle_gamma   90.00
#
_symmetry.space_group_name_H-M   'P 1'
#
loop_
_entity.id
_entity.type
_entity.pdbx_description
1 polymer ?
#
loop_
_entity_poly.entity_id
_entity_poly.type
_entity_poly.pdbx_seq_one_letter_code
_entity_poly.pdbx_strand_id
1 'polypeptide(L)'
;MLKSSVLLACLALTTLVSAQNYFKVLIREIDNPAGTLLNGQPCGEFGFVGVGCNVYLHAAVSATGDNVTNLNTFMYTGTINSHMETKISNLNLVVSDDKANNVDSFSSFDLHIALATDIAFTNLIDDYVIHVSTNQEQGVYTYTSLRPGTLSTTVSIAWSTNIAPPSTTSTPEPTTTGVPFTGSTLPPTTTPKPPVDCSEVADQTSGVQTIYPDGVTPVSVYCDQTSYGGYTVIQSRGNATGQNVTFDYPHVSNYSASFGTPGKGNNYWFGLDNMNLISSNGKTYALQIDLCCGTKLIAKQIYHNFMVASADNKYALSAKADIAGVGLDYSSSGKDLAAKFSTKTDWNGPKSADSCDQFEFWDDEAGIGPANAYGGWWYGSCGNNLNGFLYPSNSGNCTLDLTKFDVNLMLGVNMRTTSGQGYAGYDVDLQSYDRVRMALFTFDSATIDRNDASFCS
;
A
#
# COMPACT_ATOMS: atom_id res chain seq x y z
N MET A 1 -60.64 28.98 35.88
CA MET A 1 -59.95 28.18 34.85
C MET A 1 -58.67 27.67 35.54
N LEU A 2 -58.63 26.51 36.21
CA LEU A 2 -58.51 25.14 35.65
C LEU A 2 -57.56 25.12 34.44
N LYS A 3 -56.45 24.39 34.35
CA LYS A 3 -55.91 23.21 35.06
C LYS A 3 -54.41 23.04 34.71
N SER A 4 -53.65 22.46 35.64
CA SER A 4 -52.45 21.60 35.47
C SER A 4 -51.17 22.24 34.88
N SER A 5 -50.03 22.44 35.57
CA SER A 5 -49.36 21.73 36.67
C SER A 5 -49.25 20.20 36.52
N VAL A 6 -47.99 19.73 36.57
CA VAL A 6 -47.52 18.33 36.70
C VAL A 6 -47.38 17.54 35.39
N LEU A 7 -46.19 17.61 34.76
CA LEU A 7 -45.41 16.45 34.28
C LEU A 7 -44.08 16.91 33.62
N LEU A 8 -43.07 17.25 34.42
CA LEU A 8 -41.68 17.32 33.94
C LEU A 8 -40.73 16.71 34.98
N ALA A 9 -41.11 15.52 35.45
CA ALA A 9 -40.34 14.66 36.35
C ALA A 9 -40.91 13.24 36.27
N CYS A 10 -40.71 12.58 35.12
CA CYS A 10 -40.75 11.12 34.95
C CYS A 10 -40.66 10.81 33.45
N LEU A 11 -39.44 10.70 32.93
CA LEU A 11 -39.02 9.59 32.04
C LEU A 11 -37.48 9.61 31.86
N ALA A 12 -36.73 9.83 32.94
CA ALA A 12 -35.34 9.39 33.03
C ALA A 12 -35.33 7.95 33.56
N LEU A 13 -35.90 7.03 32.79
CA LEU A 13 -35.86 5.60 33.04
C LEU A 13 -36.02 4.86 31.70
N THR A 14 -35.21 5.24 30.72
CA THR A 14 -34.72 4.23 29.79
C THR A 14 -33.62 3.50 30.54
N THR A 15 -33.93 2.29 30.99
CA THR A 15 -32.94 1.30 31.38
C THR A 15 -31.75 1.40 30.44
N LEU A 16 -30.59 1.77 30.98
CA LEU A 16 -29.30 1.43 30.38
C LEU A 16 -29.31 -0.09 30.27
N VAL A 17 -29.77 -0.62 29.14
CA VAL A 17 -29.41 -1.97 28.75
C VAL A 17 -27.90 -1.89 28.63
N SER A 18 -27.20 -2.43 29.63
CA SER A 18 -25.77 -2.70 29.53
C SER A 18 -25.56 -3.33 28.17
N ALA A 19 -24.74 -2.71 27.32
CA ALA A 19 -24.36 -3.33 26.05
C ALA A 19 -23.85 -4.73 26.39
N GLN A 20 -24.47 -5.76 25.82
CA GLN A 20 -24.06 -7.13 26.02
C GLN A 20 -22.63 -7.30 25.49
N ASN A 21 -21.80 -8.04 26.22
CA ASN A 21 -20.43 -8.29 25.82
C ASN A 21 -20.43 -9.21 24.59
N TYR A 22 -19.60 -8.86 23.61
CA TYR A 22 -19.45 -9.57 22.35
C TYR A 22 -17.97 -9.80 22.07
N PHE A 23 -17.69 -10.92 21.41
CA PHE A 23 -16.40 -11.21 20.81
C PHE A 23 -16.65 -11.79 19.42
N LYS A 24 -16.02 -11.20 18.40
CA LYS A 24 -16.21 -11.59 17.00
C LYS A 24 -14.89 -11.67 16.26
N VAL A 25 -14.76 -12.66 15.39
CA VAL A 25 -13.66 -12.84 14.45
C VAL A 25 -14.21 -12.80 13.03
N LEU A 26 -13.57 -12.00 12.18
CA LEU A 26 -13.83 -11.88 10.74
C LEU A 26 -12.75 -12.65 9.98
N ILE A 27 -13.12 -13.69 9.23
CA ILE A 27 -12.24 -14.39 8.30
C ILE A 27 -12.36 -13.69 6.93
N ARG A 28 -11.25 -13.12 6.45
CA ARG A 28 -11.20 -12.26 5.26
C ARG A 28 -10.73 -12.95 3.99
N GLU A 29 -9.72 -13.80 4.14
CA GLU A 29 -9.03 -14.41 3.02
C GLU A 29 -8.49 -15.79 3.40
N ILE A 30 -8.59 -16.74 2.47
CA ILE A 30 -7.97 -18.07 2.57
C ILE A 30 -7.24 -18.34 1.25
N ASP A 31 -5.97 -18.71 1.33
CA ASP A 31 -5.14 -19.06 0.18
C ASP A 31 -4.61 -20.49 0.33
N ASN A 32 -4.90 -21.36 -0.64
CA ASN A 32 -4.31 -22.68 -0.81
C ASN A 32 -3.71 -22.77 -2.23
N PRO A 33 -2.55 -22.13 -2.46
CA PRO A 33 -2.01 -21.94 -3.80
C PRO A 33 -1.51 -23.25 -4.43
N ALA A 34 -1.23 -24.27 -3.61
CA ALA A 34 -0.83 -25.60 -4.09
C ALA A 34 -2.00 -26.49 -4.51
N GLY A 35 -3.24 -26.19 -4.11
CA GLY A 35 -4.38 -27.08 -4.37
C GLY A 35 -4.22 -28.48 -3.74
N THR A 36 -3.51 -28.57 -2.61
CA THR A 36 -3.19 -29.83 -1.93
C THR A 36 -3.89 -29.95 -0.57
N LEU A 37 -4.15 -31.19 -0.18
CA LEU A 37 -4.54 -31.61 1.16
C LEU A 37 -3.35 -31.49 2.13
N LEU A 38 -3.64 -31.56 3.44
CA LEU A 38 -2.66 -31.51 4.53
C LEU A 38 -1.60 -32.63 4.41
N ASN A 39 -1.97 -33.78 3.86
CA ASN A 39 -1.07 -34.91 3.60
C ASN A 39 -0.22 -34.77 2.31
N GLY A 40 -0.31 -33.62 1.63
CA GLY A 40 0.42 -33.31 0.41
C GLY A 40 -0.17 -33.89 -0.89
N GLN A 41 -1.26 -34.66 -0.80
CA GLN A 41 -1.96 -35.15 -2.00
C GLN A 41 -2.75 -34.02 -2.67
N PRO A 42 -2.83 -33.99 -4.01
CA PRO A 42 -3.67 -33.02 -4.71
C PRO A 42 -5.15 -33.25 -4.42
N CYS A 43 -5.95 -32.19 -4.38
CA CYS A 43 -7.39 -32.26 -4.13
C CYS A 43 -8.21 -32.89 -5.27
N GLY A 44 -7.60 -33.11 -6.44
CA GLY A 44 -8.22 -33.75 -7.60
C GLY A 44 -7.18 -34.24 -8.60
N GLU A 45 -7.65 -34.90 -9.66
CA GLU A 45 -6.80 -35.53 -10.68
C GLU A 45 -5.87 -34.55 -11.43
N PHE A 46 -6.15 -33.24 -11.33
CA PHE A 46 -5.45 -32.16 -12.02
C PHE A 46 -4.58 -31.27 -11.11
N GLY A 47 -4.18 -31.73 -9.92
CA GLY A 47 -3.46 -30.85 -8.95
C GLY A 47 -2.14 -30.23 -9.44
N PHE A 48 -1.51 -30.74 -10.50
CA PHE A 48 -0.27 -30.20 -11.05
C PHE A 48 -0.47 -29.01 -12.02
N VAL A 49 -1.71 -28.67 -12.38
CA VAL A 49 -2.01 -27.57 -13.33
C VAL A 49 -2.47 -26.28 -12.64
N GLY A 50 -2.27 -26.15 -11.33
CA GLY A 50 -2.57 -24.92 -10.58
C GLY A 50 -4.05 -24.71 -10.25
N VAL A 51 -4.84 -25.80 -10.21
CA VAL A 51 -6.24 -25.78 -9.79
C VAL A 51 -6.33 -25.97 -8.26
N GLY A 52 -7.17 -25.17 -7.61
CA GLY A 52 -7.38 -25.22 -6.16
C GLY A 52 -8.31 -26.35 -5.72
N CYS A 53 -8.78 -26.29 -4.47
CA CYS A 53 -9.70 -27.28 -3.90
C CYS A 53 -11.09 -26.67 -3.74
N ASN A 54 -12.14 -27.48 -3.81
CA ASN A 54 -13.40 -27.09 -3.17
C ASN A 54 -13.17 -27.04 -1.66
N VAL A 55 -13.68 -26.01 -0.99
CA VAL A 55 -13.37 -25.76 0.43
C VAL A 55 -14.65 -25.68 1.25
N TYR A 56 -14.73 -26.57 2.22
CA TYR A 56 -15.63 -26.51 3.36
C TYR A 56 -14.86 -25.95 4.56
N LEU A 57 -15.52 -25.07 5.30
CA LEU A 57 -14.94 -24.41 6.47
C LEU A 57 -15.76 -24.70 7.72
N HIS A 58 -15.07 -25.12 8.77
CA HIS A 58 -15.55 -25.14 10.15
C HIS A 58 -14.76 -24.12 10.95
N ALA A 59 -15.46 -23.30 11.74
CA ALA A 59 -14.81 -22.38 12.65
C ALA A 59 -15.52 -22.28 14.01
N ALA A 60 -14.70 -22.15 15.06
CA ALA A 60 -15.13 -21.94 16.44
C ALA A 60 -14.19 -20.95 17.12
N VAL A 61 -14.73 -20.10 18.00
CA VAL A 61 -13.96 -19.10 18.72
C VAL A 61 -14.39 -19.05 20.18
N SER A 62 -13.42 -18.88 21.09
CA SER A 62 -13.69 -18.67 22.51
C SER A 62 -12.76 -17.60 23.08
N ALA A 63 -13.35 -16.52 23.57
CA ALA A 63 -12.72 -15.55 24.46
C ALA A 63 -12.97 -15.90 25.95
N THR A 64 -13.82 -16.89 26.22
CA THR A 64 -14.19 -17.39 27.56
C THR A 64 -13.23 -18.45 28.12
N GLY A 65 -12.30 -18.96 27.30
CA GLY A 65 -11.39 -20.06 27.64
C GLY A 65 -12.01 -21.45 27.50
N ASP A 66 -13.16 -21.56 26.82
CA ASP A 66 -13.72 -22.83 26.42
C ASP A 66 -12.82 -23.51 25.39
N ASN A 67 -12.71 -24.83 25.49
CA ASN A 67 -11.89 -25.59 24.56
C ASN A 67 -12.54 -25.63 23.15
N VAL A 68 -11.96 -24.90 22.21
CA VAL A 68 -12.37 -24.85 20.79
C VAL A 68 -11.91 -26.06 19.96
N THR A 69 -11.13 -26.99 20.52
CA THR A 69 -10.61 -28.17 19.79
C THR A 69 -11.62 -29.32 19.69
N ASN A 70 -12.70 -29.32 20.48
CA ASN A 70 -13.70 -30.40 20.49
C ASN A 70 -14.88 -30.09 19.54
N LEU A 71 -15.03 -30.93 18.51
CA LEU A 71 -15.86 -30.78 17.32
C LEU A 71 -17.40 -30.80 17.49
N ASN A 72 -17.97 -30.51 18.67
CA ASN A 72 -19.43 -30.64 18.91
C ASN A 72 -20.22 -29.32 18.98
N THR A 73 -19.57 -28.16 18.81
CA THR A 73 -20.24 -26.84 18.78
C THR A 73 -19.56 -25.92 17.78
N PHE A 74 -19.70 -26.22 16.48
CA PHE A 74 -19.28 -25.30 15.43
C PHE A 74 -20.31 -24.18 15.26
N MET A 75 -19.83 -22.93 15.37
CA MET A 75 -20.65 -21.73 15.23
C MET A 75 -20.84 -21.33 13.76
N TYR A 76 -19.98 -21.83 12.87
CA TYR A 76 -20.17 -21.76 11.42
C TYR A 76 -19.71 -23.04 10.73
N THR A 77 -20.56 -23.52 9.81
CA THR A 77 -20.31 -24.63 8.89
C THR A 77 -20.84 -24.26 7.51
N GLY A 78 -20.00 -24.28 6.48
CA GLY A 78 -20.44 -23.98 5.12
C GLY A 78 -19.40 -24.21 4.04
N THR A 79 -19.85 -24.32 2.79
CA THR A 79 -18.98 -24.31 1.61
C THR A 79 -18.60 -22.87 1.29
N ILE A 80 -17.30 -22.59 1.23
CA ILE A 80 -16.76 -21.25 0.92
C ILE A 80 -16.14 -21.17 -0.48
N ASN A 81 -15.90 -22.31 -1.11
CA ASN A 81 -15.40 -22.42 -2.48
C ASN A 81 -15.93 -23.71 -3.12
N SER A 82 -16.53 -23.57 -4.30
CA SER A 82 -17.08 -24.67 -5.11
C SER A 82 -16.55 -24.69 -6.55
N HIS A 83 -15.63 -23.79 -6.90
CA HIS A 83 -15.08 -23.66 -8.25
C HIS A 83 -13.57 -23.89 -8.30
N MET A 84 -13.01 -24.47 -7.23
CA MET A 84 -11.61 -24.85 -7.15
C MET A 84 -10.67 -23.64 -7.31
N GLU A 85 -11.07 -22.47 -6.80
CA GLU A 85 -10.17 -21.33 -6.72
C GLU A 85 -9.00 -21.64 -5.78
N THR A 86 -7.80 -21.21 -6.13
CA THR A 86 -6.61 -21.33 -5.27
C THR A 86 -6.63 -20.30 -4.14
N LYS A 87 -7.28 -19.16 -4.36
CA LYS A 87 -7.40 -18.06 -3.41
C LYS A 87 -8.84 -17.56 -3.31
N ILE A 88 -9.35 -17.47 -2.09
CA ILE A 88 -10.68 -16.94 -1.77
C ILE A 88 -10.49 -15.59 -1.07
N SER A 89 -10.74 -14.49 -1.79
CA SER A 89 -10.65 -13.13 -1.25
C SER A 89 -12.03 -12.59 -0.89
N ASN A 90 -12.09 -11.61 0.02
CA ASN A 90 -13.34 -10.94 0.43
C ASN A 90 -14.40 -11.87 1.05
N LEU A 91 -13.99 -12.93 1.73
CA LEU A 91 -14.89 -13.93 2.33
C LEU A 91 -15.85 -13.31 3.36
N ASN A 92 -15.39 -12.29 4.09
CA ASN A 92 -16.16 -11.51 5.07
C ASN A 92 -17.01 -12.36 6.04
N LEU A 93 -16.49 -13.52 6.44
CA LEU A 93 -17.20 -14.47 7.28
C LEU A 93 -17.00 -14.12 8.75
N VAL A 94 -18.09 -13.99 9.53
CA VAL A 94 -18.02 -13.63 10.94
C VAL A 94 -18.33 -14.83 11.84
N VAL A 95 -17.41 -15.13 12.75
CA VAL A 95 -17.54 -16.14 13.81
C VAL A 95 -17.67 -15.39 15.14
N SER A 96 -18.65 -15.72 15.97
CA SER A 96 -18.92 -15.00 17.23
C SER A 96 -18.89 -15.97 18.41
N ASP A 97 -18.30 -15.58 19.54
CA ASP A 97 -18.40 -16.34 20.80
C ASP A 97 -19.77 -16.10 21.44
N ASP A 98 -20.60 -17.15 21.56
CA ASP A 98 -21.95 -17.08 22.10
C ASP A 98 -21.99 -16.89 23.63
N LYS A 99 -20.86 -17.12 24.30
CA LYS A 99 -20.68 -16.98 25.74
C LYS A 99 -19.86 -15.74 26.12
N ALA A 100 -19.52 -14.87 25.18
CA ALA A 100 -18.81 -13.60 25.43
C ALA A 100 -19.48 -12.75 26.53
N ASN A 101 -20.80 -12.89 26.70
CA ASN A 101 -21.57 -12.28 27.78
C ASN A 101 -21.16 -12.68 29.21
N ASN A 102 -20.47 -13.82 29.38
CA ASN A 102 -20.05 -14.33 30.67
C ASN A 102 -18.62 -13.90 31.06
N VAL A 103 -17.98 -13.05 30.23
CA VAL A 103 -16.60 -12.60 30.43
C VAL A 103 -16.60 -11.15 30.89
N ASP A 104 -16.09 -10.89 32.09
CA ASP A 104 -15.96 -9.54 32.64
C ASP A 104 -14.65 -8.86 32.23
N SER A 105 -13.62 -9.64 31.88
CA SER A 105 -12.35 -9.13 31.37
C SER A 105 -11.73 -10.00 30.28
N PHE A 106 -11.30 -9.38 29.18
CA PHE A 106 -10.69 -10.04 28.04
C PHE A 106 -9.19 -10.20 28.27
N SER A 107 -8.68 -11.44 28.25
CA SER A 107 -7.25 -11.75 28.42
C SER A 107 -6.61 -12.39 27.17
N SER A 108 -7.39 -13.16 26.43
CA SER A 108 -6.98 -13.91 25.25
C SER A 108 -8.20 -14.49 24.54
N PHE A 109 -8.03 -15.01 23.33
CA PHE A 109 -8.99 -15.91 22.71
C PHE A 109 -8.30 -17.03 21.95
N ASP A 110 -9.03 -18.13 21.80
CA ASP A 110 -8.67 -19.24 20.94
C ASP A 110 -9.61 -19.28 19.74
N LEU A 111 -9.05 -19.53 18.56
CA LEU A 111 -9.76 -19.68 17.30
C LEU A 111 -9.33 -20.97 16.64
N HIS A 112 -10.30 -21.80 16.28
CA HIS A 112 -10.08 -23.01 15.53
C HIS A 112 -10.73 -22.87 14.15
N ILE A 113 -9.96 -23.04 13.08
CA ILE A 113 -10.44 -23.05 11.69
C ILE A 113 -9.96 -24.34 11.04
N ALA A 114 -10.89 -25.23 10.71
CA ALA A 114 -10.61 -26.41 9.91
C ALA A 114 -11.09 -26.18 8.47
N LEU A 115 -10.28 -26.60 7.51
CA LEU A 115 -10.56 -26.54 6.07
C LEU A 115 -10.54 -27.96 5.50
N ALA A 116 -11.55 -28.35 4.74
CA ALA A 116 -11.64 -29.68 4.13
C ALA A 116 -12.26 -29.65 2.74
N THR A 117 -12.08 -30.72 1.96
CA THR A 117 -12.74 -30.88 0.65
C THR A 117 -14.10 -31.57 0.74
N ASP A 118 -14.46 -32.11 1.92
CA ASP A 118 -15.71 -32.82 2.17
C ASP A 118 -16.40 -32.36 3.46
N ILE A 119 -17.73 -32.48 3.49
CA ILE A 119 -18.58 -32.12 4.64
C ILE A 119 -18.31 -32.96 5.89
N ALA A 120 -17.66 -34.12 5.76
CA ALA A 120 -17.32 -34.98 6.90
C ALA A 120 -15.91 -34.66 7.47
N PHE A 121 -15.20 -33.69 6.89
CA PHE A 121 -13.85 -33.28 7.29
C PHE A 121 -12.84 -34.44 7.33
N THR A 122 -13.01 -35.41 6.42
CA THR A 122 -12.12 -36.56 6.31
C THR A 122 -10.86 -36.25 5.48
N ASN A 123 -10.96 -35.32 4.53
CA ASN A 123 -9.88 -34.86 3.67
C ASN A 123 -9.53 -33.41 4.02
N LEU A 124 -8.70 -33.24 5.05
CA LEU A 124 -8.27 -31.94 5.53
C LEU A 124 -7.33 -31.26 4.52
N ILE A 125 -7.61 -30.00 4.24
CA ILE A 125 -6.72 -29.07 3.56
C ILE A 125 -5.74 -28.50 4.58
N ASP A 126 -6.26 -27.97 5.68
CA ASP A 126 -5.48 -27.44 6.79
C ASP A 126 -6.32 -27.38 8.06
N ASP A 127 -5.64 -27.29 9.20
CA ASP A 127 -6.24 -27.23 10.52
C ASP A 127 -5.49 -26.20 11.39
N TYR A 128 -6.13 -25.05 11.61
CA TYR A 128 -5.56 -23.93 12.34
C TYR A 128 -6.11 -23.88 13.75
N VAL A 129 -5.22 -24.01 14.74
CA VAL A 129 -5.52 -23.66 16.14
C VAL A 129 -4.69 -22.45 16.52
N ILE A 130 -5.35 -21.30 16.61
CA ILE A 130 -4.75 -19.98 16.79
C ILE A 130 -5.07 -19.50 18.20
N HIS A 131 -4.03 -19.26 18.99
CA HIS A 131 -4.13 -18.59 20.29
C HIS A 131 -3.66 -17.14 20.16
N VAL A 132 -4.49 -16.20 20.62
CA VAL A 132 -4.19 -14.77 20.61
C VAL A 132 -4.31 -14.21 22.02
N SER A 133 -3.21 -13.63 22.52
CA SER A 133 -3.15 -12.97 23.82
C SER A 133 -3.44 -11.46 23.73
N THR A 134 -3.84 -10.85 24.85
CA THR A 134 -4.19 -9.42 25.02
C THR A 134 -3.12 -8.39 24.62
N ASN A 135 -1.89 -8.81 24.37
CA ASN A 135 -0.80 -7.96 23.90
C ASN A 135 -0.78 -7.77 22.37
N GLN A 136 -1.70 -8.42 21.64
CA GLN A 136 -1.90 -8.21 20.21
C GLN A 136 -3.04 -7.20 20.00
N GLU A 137 -2.81 -6.20 19.16
CA GLU A 137 -3.79 -5.15 18.87
C GLU A 137 -4.96 -5.69 18.02
N GLN A 138 -6.05 -4.93 17.90
CA GLN A 138 -7.12 -5.28 16.96
C GLN A 138 -6.64 -4.94 15.54
N GLY A 139 -6.60 -5.93 14.66
CA GLY A 139 -6.05 -5.78 13.32
C GLY A 139 -6.34 -7.00 12.44
N VAL A 140 -5.88 -6.94 11.19
CA VAL A 140 -5.93 -8.09 10.27
C VAL A 140 -4.62 -8.86 10.38
N TYR A 141 -4.70 -10.13 10.72
CA TYR A 141 -3.59 -11.04 10.92
C TYR A 141 -3.65 -12.17 9.92
N THR A 142 -2.57 -12.40 9.18
CA THR A 142 -2.43 -13.54 8.28
C THR A 142 -1.61 -14.62 8.96
N TYR A 143 -2.20 -15.80 9.12
CA TYR A 143 -1.58 -16.98 9.66
C TYR A 143 -1.18 -17.90 8.52
N THR A 144 0.08 -18.29 8.49
CA THR A 144 0.66 -19.13 7.44
C THR A 144 0.95 -20.53 7.99
N SER A 145 0.35 -21.55 7.39
CA SER A 145 0.66 -22.95 7.67
C SER A 145 1.76 -23.43 6.72
N LEU A 146 2.93 -23.72 7.28
CA LEU A 146 4.07 -24.25 6.53
C LEU A 146 3.98 -25.78 6.47
N ARG A 147 3.67 -26.32 5.28
CA ARG A 147 3.56 -27.76 5.04
C ARG A 147 4.80 -28.27 4.30
N PRO A 148 5.49 -29.31 4.81
CA PRO A 148 6.67 -29.86 4.14
C PRO A 148 6.35 -30.36 2.72
N GLY A 149 7.03 -29.81 1.71
CA GLY A 149 6.91 -30.26 0.32
C GLY A 149 5.73 -29.67 -0.46
N THR A 150 4.97 -28.72 0.09
CA THR A 150 3.91 -28.00 -0.62
C THR A 150 4.01 -26.49 -0.40
N LEU A 151 3.27 -25.69 -1.19
CA LEU A 151 3.15 -24.26 -0.91
C LEU A 151 2.33 -24.04 0.37
N SER A 152 2.68 -22.98 1.08
CA SER A 152 2.02 -22.60 2.33
C SER A 152 0.56 -22.26 2.10
N THR A 153 -0.31 -22.69 3.02
CA THR A 153 -1.68 -22.20 3.10
C THR A 153 -1.70 -20.96 3.98
N THR A 154 -2.56 -19.99 3.69
CA THR A 154 -2.75 -18.84 4.58
C THR A 154 -4.21 -18.61 4.93
N VAL A 155 -4.46 -18.11 6.14
CA VAL A 155 -5.76 -17.58 6.57
C VAL A 155 -5.59 -16.20 7.16
N SER A 156 -6.36 -15.24 6.68
CA SER A 156 -6.38 -13.87 7.20
C SER A 156 -7.62 -13.64 8.04
N ILE A 157 -7.43 -13.24 9.29
CA ILE A 157 -8.51 -12.95 10.24
C ILE A 157 -8.40 -11.52 10.77
N ALA A 158 -9.49 -10.96 11.25
CA ALA A 158 -9.50 -9.79 12.13
C ALA A 158 -10.45 -10.06 13.31
N TRP A 159 -10.34 -9.34 14.41
CA TRP A 159 -11.23 -9.56 15.56
C TRP A 159 -11.60 -8.26 16.27
N SER A 160 -12.72 -8.28 16.98
CA SER A 160 -13.27 -7.14 17.71
C SER A 160 -14.03 -7.60 18.95
N THR A 161 -13.94 -6.81 20.03
CA THR A 161 -14.67 -7.05 21.28
C THR A 161 -14.96 -5.73 22.01
N ASN A 162 -16.03 -5.72 22.81
CA ASN A 162 -16.31 -4.68 23.81
C ASN A 162 -16.04 -5.14 25.26
N ILE A 163 -15.47 -6.33 25.47
CA ILE A 163 -15.07 -6.81 26.79
C ILE A 163 -13.85 -6.01 27.26
N ALA A 164 -13.88 -5.49 28.49
CA ALA A 164 -12.81 -4.66 29.03
C ALA A 164 -11.52 -5.47 29.33
N PRO A 165 -10.32 -4.88 29.29
CA PRO A 165 -9.08 -5.57 29.71
C PRO A 165 -9.02 -5.80 31.24
N PRO A 166 -8.16 -6.70 31.75
CA PRO A 166 -8.08 -7.02 33.18
C PRO A 166 -7.53 -5.85 34.00
N SER A 167 -8.19 -5.51 35.10
CA SER A 167 -7.75 -4.44 36.02
C SER A 167 -6.51 -4.87 36.83
N THR A 168 -5.34 -4.32 36.52
CA THR A 168 -4.09 -4.57 37.25
C THR A 168 -4.06 -3.80 38.58
N THR A 169 -4.47 -4.44 39.67
CA THR A 169 -4.32 -3.88 41.02
C THR A 169 -3.46 -4.79 41.89
N SER A 170 -2.17 -4.47 42.04
CA SER A 170 -1.39 -4.84 43.22
C SER A 170 -0.15 -3.95 43.37
N THR A 171 -0.01 -3.34 44.56
CA THR A 171 1.22 -2.98 45.32
C THR A 171 1.01 -1.67 46.12
N PRO A 172 1.44 -1.58 47.40
CA PRO A 172 0.65 -0.95 48.45
C PRO A 172 0.94 0.54 48.73
N GLU A 173 -0.07 1.12 49.36
CA GLU A 173 -0.25 2.45 49.97
C GLU A 173 0.98 3.07 50.66
N PRO A 174 1.14 4.40 50.59
CA PRO A 174 1.50 5.19 51.75
C PRO A 174 0.30 6.03 52.21
N THR A 175 0.02 5.89 53.49
CA THR A 175 -1.04 6.52 54.24
C THR A 175 -0.86 8.05 54.36
N THR A 176 -2.00 8.71 54.57
CA THR A 176 -2.24 10.03 55.19
C THR A 176 -2.34 11.32 54.35
N THR A 177 -3.61 11.68 54.14
CA THR A 177 -4.30 12.95 54.47
C THR A 177 -4.13 14.20 53.58
N GLY A 178 -5.24 14.58 52.92
CA GLY A 178 -5.55 15.96 52.51
C GLY A 178 -6.24 16.07 51.14
N VAL A 179 -7.53 16.42 51.11
CA VAL A 179 -8.42 16.66 49.95
C VAL A 179 -8.66 18.18 49.80
N PRO A 180 -9.15 18.80 48.67
CA PRO A 180 -9.32 18.39 47.25
C PRO A 180 -8.68 19.33 46.17
N PHE A 181 -8.43 18.75 44.98
CA PHE A 181 -8.56 19.25 43.59
C PHE A 181 -8.32 20.74 43.24
N THR A 182 -7.35 21.00 42.33
CA THR A 182 -7.58 21.18 40.87
C THR A 182 -6.24 21.41 40.15
N GLY A 183 -5.89 20.52 39.23
CA GLY A 183 -4.72 20.63 38.37
C GLY A 183 -4.35 19.26 37.79
N SER A 184 -5.03 18.88 36.71
CA SER A 184 -4.74 17.67 35.95
C SER A 184 -3.31 17.73 35.38
N THR A 185 -2.45 16.82 35.83
CA THR A 185 -1.20 16.45 35.16
C THR A 185 -1.08 14.93 35.16
N LEU A 186 -1.93 14.27 34.35
CA LEU A 186 -1.69 12.88 33.95
C LEU A 186 -0.88 12.89 32.64
N PRO A 187 0.22 12.11 32.54
CA PRO A 187 0.91 11.90 31.27
C PRO A 187 -0.01 11.11 30.32
N PRO A 188 -0.02 11.40 29.01
CA PRO A 188 -0.85 10.68 28.06
C PRO A 188 -0.27 9.29 27.79
N THR A 189 -1.06 8.24 27.97
CA THR A 189 -0.73 6.87 27.53
C THR A 189 -1.08 6.77 26.03
N THR A 190 -0.09 7.00 25.16
CA THR A 190 -0.28 6.96 23.70
C THR A 190 -0.05 5.56 23.16
N THR A 191 -1.10 4.94 22.62
CA THR A 191 -0.99 3.79 21.70
C THR A 191 -0.02 4.15 20.55
N PRO A 192 0.90 3.26 20.13
CA PRO A 192 1.77 3.55 19.01
C PRO A 192 0.94 3.71 17.73
N LYS A 193 0.97 4.92 17.16
CA LYS A 193 0.37 5.19 15.86
C LYS A 193 1.06 4.30 14.80
N PRO A 194 0.31 3.61 13.91
CA PRO A 194 0.92 2.85 12.83
C PRO A 194 1.74 3.77 11.92
N PRO A 195 2.87 3.28 11.34
CA PRO A 195 3.77 4.12 10.60
C PRO A 195 3.09 4.64 9.33
N VAL A 196 2.98 5.96 9.22
CA VAL A 196 2.35 6.62 8.06
C VAL A 196 3.27 6.59 6.84
N ASP A 197 4.57 6.52 7.07
CA ASP A 197 5.62 6.51 6.06
C ASP A 197 6.87 5.79 6.61
N CYS A 198 7.88 5.60 5.75
CA CYS A 198 9.12 4.89 6.11
C CYS A 198 9.96 5.56 7.20
N SER A 199 9.75 6.85 7.50
CA SER A 199 10.44 7.53 8.61
C SER A 199 9.90 7.13 9.99
N GLU A 200 8.69 6.55 10.05
CA GLU A 200 8.07 6.06 11.27
C GLU A 200 8.22 4.55 11.47
N VAL A 201 8.76 3.83 10.46
CA VAL A 201 8.96 2.38 10.55
C VAL A 201 10.07 2.07 11.56
N ALA A 202 9.77 1.21 12.54
CA ALA A 202 10.72 0.85 13.60
C ALA A 202 11.93 0.05 13.07
N ASP A 203 11.71 -0.77 12.04
CA ASP A 203 12.76 -1.48 11.34
C ASP A 203 13.54 -0.52 10.43
N GLN A 204 14.78 -0.24 10.83
CA GLN A 204 15.70 0.65 10.14
C GLN A 204 16.56 -0.08 9.09
N THR A 205 16.14 -1.27 8.64
CA THR A 205 16.72 -1.96 7.50
C THR A 205 15.96 -1.67 6.21
N SER A 206 16.68 -1.44 5.10
CA SER A 206 16.03 -1.22 3.80
C SER A 206 15.32 -2.48 3.33
N GLY A 207 14.06 -2.33 2.90
CA GLY A 207 13.22 -3.47 2.57
C GLY A 207 11.80 -3.09 2.25
N VAL A 208 10.99 -4.06 1.84
CA VAL A 208 9.55 -3.86 1.70
C VAL A 208 8.91 -3.84 3.08
N GLN A 209 8.18 -2.78 3.37
CA GLN A 209 7.49 -2.55 4.64
C GLN A 209 6.04 -2.16 4.36
N THR A 210 5.18 -2.33 5.36
CA THR A 210 3.79 -1.88 5.31
C THR A 210 3.66 -0.55 6.03
N ILE A 211 3.10 0.46 5.35
CA ILE A 211 2.79 1.77 5.90
C ILE A 211 1.28 2.05 5.80
N TYR A 212 0.82 3.08 6.50
CA TYR A 212 -0.60 3.45 6.59
C TYR A 212 -0.78 4.96 6.31
N PRO A 213 -0.77 5.40 5.04
CA PRO A 213 -0.86 6.81 4.67
C PRO A 213 -2.07 7.57 5.26
N ASP A 214 -3.21 6.89 5.37
CA ASP A 214 -4.45 7.38 5.99
C ASP A 214 -4.59 6.97 7.47
N GLY A 215 -3.61 6.23 8.01
CA GLY A 215 -3.62 5.66 9.36
C GLY A 215 -4.41 4.36 9.52
N VAL A 216 -5.02 3.81 8.45
CA VAL A 216 -5.92 2.64 8.53
C VAL A 216 -5.69 1.63 7.40
N THR A 217 -5.51 2.08 6.17
CA THR A 217 -5.37 1.24 4.97
C THR A 217 -3.88 0.89 4.76
N PRO A 218 -3.50 -0.39 4.80
CA PRO A 218 -2.11 -0.81 4.61
C PRO A 218 -1.68 -0.68 3.14
N VAL A 219 -0.46 -0.18 2.93
CA VAL A 219 0.19 -0.10 1.63
C VAL A 219 1.61 -0.65 1.74
N SER A 220 1.96 -1.64 0.93
CA SER A 220 3.34 -2.13 0.84
C SER A 220 4.19 -1.16 0.03
N VAL A 221 5.32 -0.71 0.60
CA VAL A 221 6.27 0.20 -0.03
C VAL A 221 7.70 -0.29 0.18
N TYR A 222 8.64 0.12 -0.67
CA TYR A 222 10.05 -0.07 -0.38
C TYR A 222 10.54 1.10 0.48
N CYS A 223 10.97 0.79 1.69
CA CYS A 223 11.67 1.73 2.55
C CYS A 223 13.16 1.61 2.29
N ASP A 224 13.79 2.70 1.87
CA ASP A 224 15.25 2.79 1.82
C ASP A 224 15.73 3.52 3.06
N GLN A 225 16.26 2.76 4.02
CA GLN A 225 16.65 3.27 5.33
C GLN A 225 18.09 3.75 5.30
N THR A 226 18.32 4.93 5.85
CA THR A 226 19.66 5.52 5.98
C THR A 226 19.91 5.96 7.42
N SER A 227 21.17 6.33 7.72
CA SER A 227 21.52 6.90 9.03
C SER A 227 20.81 8.22 9.35
N TYR A 228 20.27 8.92 8.35
CA TYR A 228 19.59 10.21 8.52
C TYR A 228 18.07 10.10 8.56
N GLY A 229 17.52 8.95 8.15
CA GLY A 229 16.10 8.67 8.08
C GLY A 229 15.73 7.77 6.90
N GLY A 230 14.45 7.42 6.84
CA GLY A 230 13.90 6.53 5.81
C GLY A 230 13.31 7.29 4.63
N TYR A 231 13.59 6.80 3.43
CA TYR A 231 12.91 7.18 2.21
C TYR A 231 11.71 6.26 1.96
N THR A 232 10.56 6.86 1.61
CA THR A 232 9.39 6.13 1.10
C THR A 232 9.42 6.15 -0.42
N VAL A 233 9.68 5.02 -1.07
CA VAL A 233 9.74 4.94 -2.54
C VAL A 233 8.33 4.97 -3.12
N ILE A 234 8.00 6.05 -3.83
CA ILE A 234 6.67 6.29 -4.39
C ILE A 234 6.55 5.93 -5.87
N GLN A 235 7.67 5.81 -6.57
CA GLN A 235 7.76 5.24 -7.91
C GLN A 235 9.14 4.62 -8.09
N SER A 236 9.19 3.48 -8.78
CA SER A 236 10.43 2.94 -9.32
C SER A 236 10.21 2.35 -10.71
N ARG A 237 11.22 2.46 -11.57
CA ARG A 237 11.33 1.71 -12.82
C ARG A 237 12.64 0.96 -12.85
N GLY A 238 12.63 -0.23 -13.41
CA GLY A 238 13.83 -1.03 -13.59
C GLY A 238 13.56 -2.33 -14.34
N ASN A 239 14.63 -3.04 -14.69
CA ASN A 239 14.58 -4.26 -15.50
C ASN A 239 14.68 -5.56 -14.66
N ALA A 240 14.29 -5.53 -13.38
CA ALA A 240 14.31 -6.71 -12.53
C ALA A 240 13.52 -7.87 -13.19
N THR A 241 14.21 -8.99 -13.39
CA THR A 241 13.68 -10.17 -14.08
C THR A 241 12.41 -10.69 -13.40
N GLY A 242 11.38 -10.99 -14.20
CA GLY A 242 10.13 -11.57 -13.73
C GLY A 242 9.05 -10.54 -13.34
N GLN A 243 9.31 -9.24 -13.50
CA GLN A 243 8.33 -8.20 -13.22
C GLN A 243 7.88 -7.48 -14.48
N ASN A 244 6.75 -7.93 -15.04
CA ASN A 244 6.12 -7.33 -16.21
C ASN A 244 4.83 -6.61 -15.80
N VAL A 245 4.95 -5.41 -15.24
CA VAL A 245 3.81 -4.51 -15.02
C VAL A 245 3.89 -3.36 -16.00
N THR A 246 2.78 -3.09 -16.68
CA THR A 246 2.68 -1.97 -17.61
C THR A 246 2.41 -0.69 -16.82
N PHE A 247 2.97 0.42 -17.29
CA PHE A 247 2.56 1.75 -16.87
C PHE A 247 1.55 2.35 -17.88
N ASP A 248 1.34 1.73 -19.03
CA ASP A 248 0.44 2.28 -20.06
C ASP A 248 -1.04 2.04 -19.74
N TYR A 249 -1.56 2.82 -18.80
CA TYR A 249 -2.97 2.84 -18.44
C TYR A 249 -3.69 4.02 -19.08
N PRO A 250 -4.91 3.81 -19.61
CA PRO A 250 -5.60 4.81 -20.40
C PRO A 250 -6.18 5.95 -19.57
N HIS A 251 -6.47 5.78 -18.28
CA HIS A 251 -7.16 6.78 -17.46
C HIS A 251 -6.39 7.13 -16.18
N VAL A 252 -6.54 8.38 -15.73
CA VAL A 252 -5.99 8.87 -14.46
C VAL A 252 -6.46 8.03 -13.27
N SER A 253 -7.69 7.50 -13.30
CA SER A 253 -8.21 6.64 -12.23
C SER A 253 -7.46 5.32 -12.07
N ASN A 254 -6.77 4.83 -13.11
CA ASN A 254 -5.90 3.66 -13.00
C ASN A 254 -4.64 3.93 -12.17
N TYR A 255 -4.27 5.20 -12.03
CA TYR A 255 -3.11 5.65 -11.26
C TYR A 255 -3.45 6.06 -9.82
N SER A 256 -4.73 6.01 -9.42
CA SER A 256 -5.16 6.37 -8.06
C SER A 256 -4.65 5.39 -7.00
N ALA A 257 -4.77 4.08 -7.26
CA ALA A 257 -4.27 3.02 -6.39
C ALA A 257 -2.83 2.60 -6.73
N SER A 258 -2.17 1.92 -5.78
CA SER A 258 -0.83 1.36 -6.01
C SER A 258 -0.87 0.18 -6.98
N PHE A 259 0.15 0.06 -7.83
CA PHE A 259 0.34 -1.11 -8.70
C PHE A 259 1.83 -1.44 -8.89
N GLY A 260 2.09 -2.65 -9.39
CA GLY A 260 3.45 -3.19 -9.50
C GLY A 260 3.98 -3.71 -8.17
N THR A 261 5.27 -3.96 -8.11
CA THR A 261 5.90 -4.59 -6.94
C THR A 261 6.91 -3.65 -6.30
N PRO A 262 6.77 -3.26 -5.03
CA PRO A 262 7.76 -2.42 -4.37
C PRO A 262 9.14 -3.09 -4.38
N GLY A 263 10.19 -2.30 -4.59
CA GLY A 263 11.56 -2.79 -4.48
C GLY A 263 12.57 -1.98 -5.27
N LYS A 264 13.84 -2.15 -4.93
CA LYS A 264 14.95 -1.56 -5.69
C LYS A 264 15.06 -2.21 -7.07
N GLY A 265 14.93 -1.41 -8.12
CA GLY A 265 14.97 -1.90 -9.51
C GLY A 265 13.70 -2.62 -9.98
N ASN A 266 12.66 -2.65 -9.16
CA ASN A 266 11.33 -3.13 -9.53
C ASN A 266 10.53 -2.03 -10.24
N ASN A 267 9.42 -2.43 -10.85
CA ASN A 267 8.44 -1.52 -11.43
C ASN A 267 7.29 -1.33 -10.46
N TYR A 268 7.13 -0.12 -9.92
CA TYR A 268 6.17 0.19 -8.86
C TYR A 268 5.63 1.61 -8.97
N TRP A 269 4.34 1.76 -8.68
CA TRP A 269 3.65 3.03 -8.53
C TRP A 269 2.86 3.02 -7.22
N PHE A 270 3.06 4.04 -6.38
CA PHE A 270 2.45 4.12 -5.05
C PHE A 270 0.96 4.46 -5.06
N GLY A 271 0.46 5.05 -6.14
CA GLY A 271 -0.91 5.53 -6.24
C GLY A 271 -1.04 7.01 -5.88
N LEU A 272 -1.77 7.76 -6.70
CA LEU A 272 -1.97 9.20 -6.53
C LEU A 272 -2.76 9.53 -5.26
N ASP A 273 -3.69 8.67 -4.84
CA ASP A 273 -4.44 8.85 -3.59
C ASP A 273 -3.50 8.77 -2.39
N ASN A 274 -2.59 7.81 -2.38
CA ASN A 274 -1.61 7.66 -1.32
C ASN A 274 -0.60 8.83 -1.30
N MET A 275 -0.18 9.33 -2.48
CA MET A 275 0.67 10.54 -2.56
C MET A 275 -0.05 11.78 -2.01
N ASN A 276 -1.35 11.94 -2.29
CA ASN A 276 -2.16 13.02 -1.73
C ASN A 276 -2.29 12.89 -0.21
N LEU A 277 -2.59 11.71 0.31
CA LEU A 277 -2.70 11.45 1.75
C LEU A 277 -1.41 11.76 2.49
N ILE A 278 -0.27 11.23 2.02
CA ILE A 278 1.04 11.51 2.63
C ILE A 278 1.33 13.01 2.60
N SER A 279 1.20 13.65 1.44
CA SER A 279 1.58 15.07 1.32
C SER A 279 0.62 16.06 1.99
N SER A 280 -0.52 15.60 2.50
CA SER A 280 -1.50 16.42 3.22
C SER A 280 -1.65 16.04 4.71
N ASN A 281 -0.85 15.10 5.22
CA ASN A 281 -0.94 14.60 6.59
C ASN A 281 -0.38 15.55 7.68
N GLY A 282 0.07 16.75 7.30
CA GLY A 282 0.65 17.75 8.20
C GLY A 282 2.17 17.71 8.34
N LYS A 283 2.87 16.71 7.78
CA LYS A 283 4.33 16.71 7.65
C LYS A 283 4.76 17.42 6.36
N THR A 284 6.00 17.91 6.35
CA THR A 284 6.63 18.46 5.16
C THR A 284 7.54 17.42 4.53
N TYR A 285 7.22 17.01 3.29
CA TYR A 285 8.03 16.07 2.53
C TYR A 285 8.86 16.78 1.47
N ALA A 286 10.05 16.26 1.24
CA ALA A 286 10.81 16.51 0.04
C ALA A 286 10.82 15.25 -0.84
N LEU A 287 10.89 15.45 -2.15
CA LEU A 287 11.00 14.43 -3.16
C LEU A 287 12.45 14.37 -3.67
N GLN A 288 13.04 13.19 -3.67
CA GLN A 288 14.27 12.88 -4.40
C GLN A 288 13.94 12.07 -5.65
N ILE A 289 14.53 12.47 -6.78
CA ILE A 289 14.52 11.70 -8.02
C ILE A 289 15.94 11.27 -8.36
N ASP A 290 16.16 9.97 -8.52
CA ASP A 290 17.41 9.37 -8.96
C ASP A 290 17.25 8.85 -10.40
N LEU A 291 18.10 9.33 -11.31
CA LEU A 291 18.19 8.84 -12.69
C LEU A 291 19.45 8.00 -12.84
N CYS A 292 19.30 6.73 -13.15
CA CYS A 292 20.42 5.81 -13.34
C CYS A 292 20.54 5.36 -14.79
N CYS A 293 21.77 5.09 -15.19
CA CYS A 293 22.07 4.39 -16.42
C CYS A 293 23.07 3.28 -16.17
N GLY A 294 22.62 2.02 -16.28
CA GLY A 294 23.34 0.89 -15.72
C GLY A 294 23.59 1.12 -14.22
N THR A 295 24.84 1.05 -13.79
CA THR A 295 25.23 1.28 -12.39
C THR A 295 25.58 2.72 -12.05
N LYS A 296 25.50 3.64 -13.03
CA LYS A 296 25.90 5.05 -12.85
C LYS A 296 24.70 5.91 -12.49
N LEU A 297 24.88 6.79 -11.50
CA LEU A 297 23.98 7.91 -11.27
C LEU A 297 24.25 8.99 -12.33
N ILE A 298 23.22 9.33 -13.10
CA ILE A 298 23.27 10.39 -14.11
C ILE A 298 22.87 11.73 -13.50
N ALA A 299 21.78 11.74 -12.74
CA ALA A 299 21.31 12.93 -12.05
C ALA A 299 20.55 12.56 -10.77
N LYS A 300 20.68 13.42 -9.77
CA LYS A 300 19.89 13.40 -8.53
C LYS A 300 19.26 14.77 -8.33
N GLN A 301 17.94 14.82 -8.27
CA GLN A 301 17.18 16.07 -8.14
C GLN A 301 16.33 16.06 -6.88
N ILE A 302 16.34 17.18 -6.15
CA ILE A 302 15.56 17.38 -4.93
C ILE A 302 14.48 18.43 -5.17
N TYR A 303 13.28 18.16 -4.68
CA TYR A 303 12.14 19.09 -4.70
C TYR A 303 11.54 19.18 -3.29
N HIS A 304 11.52 20.37 -2.72
CA HIS A 304 11.00 20.62 -1.37
C HIS A 304 9.49 20.86 -1.39
N ASN A 305 8.83 20.64 -0.25
CA ASN A 305 7.40 20.89 -0.08
C ASN A 305 6.55 20.14 -1.13
N PHE A 306 6.87 18.86 -1.34
CA PHE A 306 6.15 18.00 -2.26
C PHE A 306 4.69 17.86 -1.86
N MET A 307 3.79 18.12 -2.79
CA MET A 307 2.35 18.00 -2.64
C MET A 307 1.70 17.47 -3.91
N VAL A 308 0.75 16.57 -3.74
CA VAL A 308 -0.18 16.13 -4.79
C VAL A 308 -1.58 16.54 -4.36
N ALA A 309 -2.30 17.28 -5.21
CA ALA A 309 -3.65 17.72 -4.92
C ALA A 309 -4.66 16.56 -4.89
N SER A 310 -5.89 16.82 -4.45
CA SER A 310 -6.96 15.81 -4.45
C SER A 310 -7.38 15.41 -5.87
N ALA A 311 -8.13 14.30 -5.99
CA ALA A 311 -8.72 13.83 -7.24
C ALA A 311 -9.58 14.90 -7.95
N ASP A 312 -10.34 15.70 -7.18
CA ASP A 312 -11.15 16.81 -7.70
C ASP A 312 -10.30 17.88 -8.38
N ASN A 313 -9.10 18.10 -7.86
CA ASN A 313 -8.10 19.01 -8.40
C ASN A 313 -7.13 18.32 -9.37
N LYS A 314 -7.51 17.13 -9.88
CA LYS A 314 -6.78 16.36 -10.90
C LYS A 314 -5.34 16.04 -10.50
N TYR A 315 -5.13 15.77 -9.20
CA TYR A 315 -3.84 15.38 -8.64
C TYR A 315 -2.69 16.30 -9.04
N ALA A 316 -2.93 17.61 -9.13
CA ALA A 316 -1.90 18.56 -9.54
C ALA A 316 -0.66 18.48 -8.62
N LEU A 317 0.54 18.46 -9.23
CA LEU A 317 1.80 18.38 -8.51
C LEU A 317 2.27 19.77 -8.09
N SER A 318 2.74 19.93 -6.86
CA SER A 318 3.38 21.15 -6.39
C SER A 318 4.63 20.80 -5.60
N ALA A 319 5.73 21.49 -5.87
CA ALA A 319 6.96 21.44 -5.09
C ALA A 319 7.82 22.66 -5.45
N LYS A 320 8.89 22.88 -4.68
CA LYS A 320 9.92 23.86 -4.96
C LYS A 320 11.20 23.12 -5.35
N ALA A 321 11.63 23.27 -6.60
CA ALA A 321 12.90 22.69 -7.04
C ALA A 321 14.09 23.31 -6.31
N ASP A 322 15.03 22.45 -5.96
CA ASP A 322 16.34 22.86 -5.44
C ASP A 322 17.24 23.42 -6.56
N ILE A 323 17.19 22.81 -7.75
CA ILE A 323 17.85 23.28 -8.97
C ILE A 323 16.77 23.74 -9.96
N ALA A 324 16.77 25.02 -10.30
CA ALA A 324 15.79 25.61 -11.21
C ALA A 324 16.07 25.25 -12.68
N GLY A 325 15.01 25.22 -13.50
CA GLY A 325 15.09 25.09 -14.95
C GLY A 325 15.47 23.69 -15.47
N VAL A 326 15.47 22.67 -14.61
CA VAL A 326 15.74 21.26 -14.95
C VAL A 326 14.71 20.35 -14.30
N GLY A 327 14.65 19.08 -14.74
CA GLY A 327 13.69 18.11 -14.23
C GLY A 327 12.27 18.65 -14.23
N LEU A 328 11.54 18.51 -13.11
CA LEU A 328 10.15 18.95 -12.99
C LEU A 328 9.97 20.49 -13.09
N ASP A 329 11.03 21.27 -12.85
CA ASP A 329 11.02 22.73 -13.02
C ASP A 329 11.45 23.20 -14.41
N TYR A 330 11.87 22.27 -15.28
CA TYR A 330 12.07 22.57 -16.70
C TYR A 330 10.79 23.14 -17.30
N SER A 331 10.94 24.18 -18.11
CA SER A 331 9.81 24.88 -18.72
C SER A 331 9.95 24.90 -20.23
N SER A 332 8.96 24.33 -20.91
CA SER A 332 8.76 24.52 -22.35
C SER A 332 7.37 25.11 -22.64
N SER A 333 6.36 24.27 -22.83
CA SER A 333 4.94 24.67 -22.83
C SER A 333 4.45 25.13 -21.45
N GLY A 334 5.05 24.56 -20.42
CA GLY A 334 4.83 24.82 -19.01
C GLY A 334 5.84 24.02 -18.19
N LYS A 335 5.58 23.90 -16.88
CA LYS A 335 6.38 23.09 -15.95
C LYS A 335 5.54 21.92 -15.44
N ASP A 336 6.17 20.79 -15.19
CA ASP A 336 5.51 19.64 -14.54
C ASP A 336 5.03 20.05 -13.14
N LEU A 337 5.79 20.92 -12.46
CA LEU A 337 5.33 21.61 -11.27
C LEU A 337 4.13 22.53 -11.61
N ALA A 338 3.03 22.31 -10.91
CA ALA A 338 1.67 22.86 -11.10
C ALA A 338 0.84 22.21 -12.21
N ALA A 339 1.38 21.25 -12.96
CA ALA A 339 0.60 20.52 -13.95
C ALA A 339 -0.34 19.51 -13.28
N LYS A 340 -1.45 19.22 -13.96
CA LYS A 340 -2.41 18.18 -13.57
C LYS A 340 -1.92 16.83 -14.05
N PHE A 341 -2.17 15.77 -13.29
CA PHE A 341 -1.86 14.43 -13.77
C PHE A 341 -2.76 14.10 -14.95
N SER A 342 -2.20 13.53 -16.00
CA SER A 342 -2.93 13.22 -17.23
C SER A 342 -2.40 11.94 -17.86
N THR A 343 -3.24 11.31 -18.66
CA THR A 343 -2.90 10.18 -19.53
C THR A 343 -3.22 10.57 -20.97
N LYS A 344 -2.90 9.70 -21.95
CA LYS A 344 -3.29 9.89 -23.35
C LYS A 344 -4.78 10.20 -23.54
N THR A 345 -5.65 9.53 -22.78
CA THR A 345 -7.10 9.69 -22.94
C THR A 345 -7.63 10.96 -22.28
N ASP A 346 -7.04 11.34 -21.14
CA ASP A 346 -7.55 12.42 -20.31
C ASP A 346 -6.86 13.78 -20.59
N TRP A 347 -5.78 13.76 -21.40
CA TRP A 347 -5.09 14.96 -21.85
C TRP A 347 -5.94 15.78 -22.82
N ASN A 348 -6.18 17.03 -22.45
CA ASN A 348 -7.00 17.98 -23.21
C ASN A 348 -6.23 19.25 -23.62
N GLY A 349 -4.88 19.20 -23.61
CA GLY A 349 -4.06 20.30 -24.12
C GLY A 349 -4.26 20.50 -25.63
N PRO A 350 -3.92 21.68 -26.17
CA PRO A 350 -4.04 21.93 -27.60
C PRO A 350 -3.17 20.94 -28.39
N LYS A 351 -3.81 20.05 -29.17
CA LYS A 351 -3.15 19.07 -30.04
C LYS A 351 -2.37 19.71 -31.20
N SER A 352 -2.71 20.95 -31.54
CA SER A 352 -2.15 21.69 -32.68
C SER A 352 -1.02 22.66 -32.32
N ALA A 353 -0.49 22.61 -31.09
CA ALA A 353 0.69 23.38 -30.72
C ALA A 353 1.86 22.39 -30.61
N ASP A 354 2.95 22.65 -31.36
CA ASP A 354 4.21 21.88 -31.45
C ASP A 354 4.97 21.82 -30.12
N SER A 355 4.32 21.47 -29.03
CA SER A 355 4.94 21.64 -27.73
C SER A 355 5.12 20.34 -26.99
N CYS A 356 4.38 19.26 -27.30
CA CYS A 356 4.46 18.01 -26.55
C CYS A 356 4.72 16.75 -27.38
N ASP A 357 6.00 16.48 -27.61
CA ASP A 357 6.54 15.26 -28.23
C ASP A 357 6.10 13.96 -27.51
N GLN A 358 5.57 14.07 -26.28
CA GLN A 358 5.02 12.94 -25.51
C GLN A 358 3.69 12.42 -26.07
N PHE A 359 2.92 13.25 -26.78
CA PHE A 359 1.59 12.88 -27.29
C PHE A 359 1.49 12.91 -28.81
N GLU A 360 2.20 13.83 -29.47
CA GLU A 360 2.20 13.98 -30.93
C GLU A 360 3.57 14.52 -31.39
N PHE A 361 4.53 13.63 -31.65
CA PHE A 361 5.83 13.98 -32.27
C PHE A 361 5.72 13.97 -33.81
N TRP A 362 5.75 15.12 -34.47
CA TRP A 362 5.89 15.16 -35.92
C TRP A 362 7.38 15.29 -36.26
N ASP A 363 7.97 14.25 -36.85
CA ASP A 363 9.29 14.37 -37.45
C ASP A 363 9.20 15.39 -38.60
N ASP A 364 9.94 16.49 -38.49
CA ASP A 364 10.05 17.54 -39.51
C ASP A 364 10.79 17.05 -40.76
N GLU A 365 11.51 15.92 -40.67
CA GLU A 365 12.11 15.20 -41.79
C GLU A 365 11.41 13.84 -42.04
N ALA A 366 10.46 13.84 -42.98
CA ALA A 366 10.00 12.67 -43.72
C ALA A 366 9.17 11.59 -42.98
N GLY A 367 7.89 11.88 -42.74
CA GLY A 367 6.82 10.87 -42.83
C GLY A 367 6.77 9.82 -41.72
N ILE A 368 7.49 10.02 -40.62
CA ILE A 368 7.35 9.25 -39.38
C ILE A 368 6.17 9.83 -38.59
N GLY A 369 5.23 8.97 -38.19
CA GLY A 369 3.98 9.38 -37.52
C GLY A 369 4.19 9.87 -36.07
N PRO A 370 3.13 10.42 -35.44
CA PRO A 370 3.19 10.93 -34.07
C PRO A 370 3.70 9.91 -33.07
N ALA A 371 4.53 10.36 -32.13
CA ALA A 371 4.90 9.57 -30.95
C ALA A 371 3.68 8.92 -30.29
N ASN A 372 3.83 7.66 -29.89
CA ASN A 372 2.87 6.93 -29.10
C ASN A 372 3.07 7.29 -27.63
N ALA A 373 2.13 8.08 -27.09
CA ALA A 373 2.07 8.34 -25.67
C ALA A 373 2.06 7.04 -24.86
N TYR A 374 2.87 7.00 -23.82
CA TYR A 374 3.01 5.87 -22.92
C TYR A 374 3.00 6.35 -21.47
N GLY A 375 2.11 5.78 -20.68
CA GLY A 375 1.97 6.10 -19.27
C GLY A 375 1.23 7.41 -18.99
N GLY A 376 1.06 7.69 -17.70
CA GLY A 376 0.48 8.91 -17.17
C GLY A 376 1.55 9.72 -16.44
N TRP A 377 1.47 11.04 -16.55
CA TRP A 377 2.44 11.97 -15.96
C TRP A 377 1.80 13.34 -15.70
N TRP A 378 2.51 14.18 -14.96
CA TRP A 378 2.24 15.61 -14.88
C TRP A 378 2.86 16.30 -16.10
N TYR A 379 2.23 16.14 -17.26
CA TYR A 379 2.70 16.65 -18.55
C TYR A 379 2.57 18.18 -18.63
N GLY A 380 3.36 18.90 -17.83
CA GLY A 380 3.42 20.35 -17.86
C GLY A 380 4.49 20.85 -18.80
N SER A 381 5.67 20.25 -18.70
CA SER A 381 6.69 20.30 -19.74
C SER A 381 6.60 19.04 -20.60
N CYS A 382 7.30 19.06 -21.71
CA CYS A 382 7.27 17.95 -22.67
C CYS A 382 8.56 17.13 -22.69
N GLY A 383 9.50 17.50 -21.80
CA GLY A 383 10.79 16.87 -21.68
C GLY A 383 10.90 15.75 -20.66
N ASN A 384 9.80 15.45 -19.95
CA ASN A 384 9.81 14.53 -18.82
C ASN A 384 8.67 13.53 -18.88
N ASN A 385 9.00 12.26 -18.66
CA ASN A 385 8.06 11.18 -18.44
C ASN A 385 8.78 10.00 -17.77
N LEU A 386 8.84 9.98 -16.42
CA LEU A 386 9.44 8.85 -15.71
C LEU A 386 8.56 7.58 -15.75
N ASN A 387 7.32 7.71 -16.21
CA ASN A 387 6.38 6.62 -16.46
C ASN A 387 6.40 6.13 -17.92
N GLY A 388 7.31 6.64 -18.75
CA GLY A 388 7.47 6.30 -20.17
C GLY A 388 7.90 4.86 -20.44
N PHE A 389 8.08 4.49 -21.69
CA PHE A 389 8.38 3.10 -22.05
C PHE A 389 9.77 2.68 -21.54
N LEU A 390 9.87 1.52 -20.89
CA LEU A 390 11.15 1.08 -20.35
C LEU A 390 11.97 0.38 -21.44
N TYR A 391 13.02 1.04 -21.92
CA TYR A 391 14.05 0.43 -22.75
C TYR A 391 15.15 -0.19 -21.88
N PRO A 392 15.32 -1.52 -21.85
CA PRO A 392 16.41 -2.14 -21.11
C PRO A 392 17.75 -1.73 -21.76
N SER A 393 18.68 -1.17 -20.97
CA SER A 393 20.05 -0.96 -21.42
C SER A 393 20.93 -2.15 -21.00
N ASN A 394 21.63 -2.74 -21.96
CA ASN A 394 22.48 -3.91 -21.74
C ASN A 394 23.97 -3.56 -21.56
N SER A 395 24.33 -2.28 -21.64
CA SER A 395 25.72 -1.81 -21.67
C SER A 395 25.98 -0.53 -20.88
N GLY A 396 25.01 -0.07 -20.08
CA GLY A 396 25.12 1.21 -19.37
C GLY A 396 25.14 2.43 -20.29
N ASN A 397 24.56 2.28 -21.50
CA ASN A 397 24.29 3.37 -22.41
C ASN A 397 22.77 3.53 -22.57
N CYS A 398 22.25 4.63 -22.07
CA CYS A 398 20.82 4.95 -22.04
C CYS A 398 20.43 5.92 -23.15
N THR A 399 21.31 6.16 -24.12
CA THR A 399 20.94 6.86 -25.34
C THR A 399 19.86 6.04 -26.04
N LEU A 400 18.74 6.70 -26.35
CA LEU A 400 17.65 6.08 -27.08
C LEU A 400 18.14 5.74 -28.49
N ASP A 401 18.09 4.46 -28.83
CA ASP A 401 18.37 3.99 -30.18
C ASP A 401 17.24 4.45 -31.10
N LEU A 402 17.52 5.42 -31.97
CA LEU A 402 16.53 6.00 -32.88
C LEU A 402 15.87 4.93 -33.74
N THR A 403 16.59 3.87 -34.13
CA THR A 403 15.98 2.78 -34.90
C THR A 403 14.91 2.02 -34.14
N LYS A 404 15.00 1.96 -32.80
CA LYS A 404 13.96 1.37 -31.96
C LYS A 404 12.79 2.34 -31.77
N PHE A 405 13.10 3.62 -31.60
CA PHE A 405 12.10 4.66 -31.51
C PHE A 405 11.27 4.74 -32.80
N ASP A 406 11.90 4.75 -33.98
CA ASP A 406 11.22 4.82 -35.29
C ASP A 406 10.23 3.67 -35.52
N VAL A 407 10.47 2.52 -34.87
CA VAL A 407 9.60 1.34 -34.98
C VAL A 407 8.37 1.43 -34.07
N ASN A 408 8.54 1.91 -32.84
CA ASN A 408 7.47 1.84 -31.82
C ASN A 408 6.85 3.20 -31.48
N LEU A 409 7.53 4.29 -31.86
CA LEU A 409 7.21 5.69 -31.63
C LEU A 409 7.05 6.05 -30.14
N MET A 410 7.52 5.21 -29.21
CA MET A 410 7.36 5.41 -27.77
C MET A 410 8.60 6.07 -27.19
N LEU A 411 8.42 7.22 -26.54
CA LEU A 411 9.46 7.83 -25.73
C LEU A 411 9.75 6.97 -24.49
N GLY A 412 11.02 6.98 -24.10
CA GLY A 412 11.54 6.18 -23.00
C GLY A 412 11.21 6.73 -21.63
N VAL A 413 11.87 6.20 -20.61
CA VAL A 413 11.88 6.81 -19.26
C VAL A 413 12.83 8.01 -19.29
N ASN A 414 12.30 9.21 -19.43
CA ASN A 414 13.11 10.42 -19.66
C ASN A 414 12.83 11.53 -18.64
N MET A 415 13.83 12.36 -18.38
CA MET A 415 13.71 13.61 -17.64
C MET A 415 14.86 14.55 -18.00
N ARG A 416 14.57 15.84 -18.10
CA ARG A 416 15.55 16.89 -18.39
C ARG A 416 16.61 17.01 -17.31
N THR A 417 17.87 16.92 -17.73
CA THR A 417 19.03 17.12 -16.84
C THR A 417 19.75 18.45 -17.07
N THR A 418 19.41 19.16 -18.15
CA THR A 418 20.01 20.45 -18.51
C THR A 418 18.95 21.51 -18.74
N SER A 419 19.33 22.78 -18.53
CA SER A 419 18.46 23.93 -18.76
C SER A 419 18.42 24.29 -20.25
N GLY A 420 17.25 24.66 -20.76
CA GLY A 420 17.04 24.98 -22.18
C GLY A 420 16.69 23.75 -23.02
N GLN A 421 16.49 23.94 -24.32
CA GLN A 421 16.14 22.87 -25.24
C GLN A 421 17.22 21.79 -25.30
N GLY A 422 16.79 20.56 -25.52
CA GLY A 422 17.60 19.37 -25.66
C GLY A 422 18.23 19.23 -27.04
N TYR A 423 18.46 17.97 -27.41
CA TYR A 423 19.11 17.62 -28.66
C TYR A 423 18.31 18.18 -29.85
N ALA A 424 19.00 18.78 -30.82
CA ALA A 424 18.41 19.34 -32.05
C ALA A 424 17.24 20.34 -31.84
N GLY A 425 17.11 20.94 -30.66
CA GLY A 425 16.03 21.88 -30.35
C GLY A 425 14.77 21.24 -29.75
N TYR A 426 14.71 19.92 -29.62
CA TYR A 426 13.59 19.22 -28.98
C TYR A 426 13.61 19.36 -27.46
N ASP A 427 12.47 19.16 -26.82
CA ASP A 427 12.37 19.19 -25.37
C ASP A 427 12.88 17.92 -24.70
N VAL A 428 13.36 16.91 -25.42
CA VAL A 428 13.85 15.64 -24.84
C VAL A 428 15.36 15.48 -25.00
N ASP A 429 16.00 14.82 -24.02
CA ASP A 429 17.45 14.50 -24.05
C ASP A 429 17.79 13.27 -24.93
N LEU A 430 16.79 12.63 -25.57
CA LEU A 430 16.91 11.32 -26.23
C LEU A 430 17.61 10.27 -25.35
N GLN A 431 17.34 10.32 -24.04
CA GLN A 431 17.77 9.33 -23.08
C GLN A 431 16.57 8.56 -22.53
N SER A 432 16.73 7.25 -22.40
CA SER A 432 15.82 6.37 -21.67
C SER A 432 16.57 5.70 -20.53
N TYR A 433 16.38 6.20 -19.32
CA TYR A 433 16.98 5.64 -18.11
C TYR A 433 16.45 4.22 -17.87
N ASP A 434 17.36 3.28 -17.60
CA ASP A 434 17.03 1.87 -17.37
C ASP A 434 16.69 1.57 -15.90
N ARG A 435 16.97 2.52 -15.00
CA ARG A 435 16.57 2.48 -13.61
C ARG A 435 16.31 3.89 -13.08
N VAL A 436 15.14 4.12 -12.49
CA VAL A 436 14.80 5.40 -11.84
C VAL A 436 14.05 5.17 -10.54
N ARG A 437 14.11 6.16 -9.64
CA ARG A 437 13.32 6.20 -8.41
C ARG A 437 12.83 7.60 -8.11
N MET A 438 11.59 7.68 -7.65
CA MET A 438 11.04 8.81 -6.92
C MET A 438 10.80 8.41 -5.47
N ALA A 439 11.36 9.14 -4.51
CA ALA A 439 11.23 8.80 -3.10
C ALA A 439 11.00 10.04 -2.22
N LEU A 440 10.09 9.91 -1.26
CA LEU A 440 9.76 10.96 -0.29
C LEU A 440 10.58 10.79 0.99
N PHE A 441 11.01 11.91 1.58
CA PHE A 441 11.72 11.94 2.85
C PHE A 441 11.38 13.21 3.65
N THR A 442 11.66 13.18 4.95
CA THR A 442 11.33 14.26 5.90
C THR A 442 12.53 14.85 6.64
N PHE A 443 13.71 14.23 6.53
CA PHE A 443 14.95 14.73 7.13
C PHE A 443 15.57 15.87 6.31
N ASP A 444 16.56 16.55 6.88
CA ASP A 444 17.22 17.69 6.25
C ASP A 444 17.94 17.30 4.95
N SER A 445 17.49 17.86 3.83
CA SER A 445 18.11 17.65 2.51
C SER A 445 19.59 18.01 2.43
N ALA A 446 20.13 18.81 3.35
CA ALA A 446 21.56 19.11 3.42
C ALA A 446 22.42 17.88 3.74
N THR A 447 21.83 16.79 4.27
CA THR A 447 22.54 15.52 4.56
C THR A 447 22.66 14.60 3.34
N ILE A 448 22.00 14.95 2.22
CA ILE A 448 21.97 14.11 1.03
C ILE A 448 23.31 14.17 0.31
N ASP A 449 23.97 13.02 0.18
CA ASP A 449 25.09 12.87 -0.74
C ASP A 449 24.58 12.82 -2.18
N ARG A 450 24.85 13.89 -2.94
CA ARG A 450 24.43 14.00 -4.34
C ARG A 450 25.14 13.05 -5.28
N ASN A 451 26.26 12.47 -4.85
CA ASN A 451 27.03 11.52 -5.63
C ASN A 451 26.71 10.06 -5.26
N ASP A 452 25.85 9.82 -4.27
CA ASP A 452 25.49 8.47 -3.87
C ASP A 452 24.71 7.75 -4.98
N ALA A 453 25.39 6.77 -5.59
CA ALA A 453 24.91 5.90 -6.64
C ALA A 453 24.44 4.53 -6.11
N SER A 454 24.32 4.36 -4.79
CA SER A 454 23.88 3.11 -4.15
C SER A 454 22.56 2.60 -4.72
N PHE A 455 21.63 3.48 -5.11
CA PHE A 455 20.39 3.07 -5.75
C PHE A 455 20.60 2.45 -7.15
N CYS A 456 21.60 2.94 -7.89
CA CYS A 456 21.87 2.53 -9.26
C CYS A 456 22.55 1.15 -9.36
N SER A 457 23.24 0.70 -8.31
CA SER A 457 23.89 -0.63 -8.27
C SER A 457 22.90 -1.74 -8.02
#